data_AF-A0A437MMM8-F1
#
_entry.id   AF-A0A437MMM8-F1
#
_cell.length_a   1.000
_cell.length_b   1.000
_cell.length_c   1.000
_cell.angle_alpha   90.00
_cell.angle_beta   90.00
_cell.angle_gamma   90.00
#
_symmetry.space_group_name_H-M   'P 1'
#
loop_
_entity.id
_entity.type
_entity.pdbx_description
1 polymer ?
#
loop_
_entity_poly.entity_id
_entity_poly.type
_entity_poly.pdbx_seq_one_letter_code
_entity_poly.pdbx_strand_id
1 'polypeptide(L)' 'MSTILLIVLIVLLIGALPSWPYSRGWGPYPSGGLGIIVLIVIVLLLMGRI' A
#
# COMPACT_ATOMS: atom_id res chain seq x y z
N MET A 1 14.35 5.42 -21.50
CA MET A 1 13.76 6.56 -20.78
C MET A 1 12.23 6.61 -20.92
N SER A 2 11.67 6.52 -22.14
CA SER A 2 10.20 6.53 -22.35
C SER A 2 9.44 5.39 -21.64
N THR A 3 10.04 4.19 -21.57
CA THR A 3 9.44 3.01 -20.91
C THR A 3 9.22 3.18 -19.41
N ILE A 4 10.12 3.89 -18.73
CA ILE A 4 10.02 4.12 -17.27
C ILE A 4 8.83 5.03 -16.97
N LEU A 5 8.67 6.09 -17.77
CA LEU A 5 7.53 7.01 -17.68
C LEU A 5 6.20 6.28 -17.89
N LEU A 6 6.17 5.33 -18.84
CA LEU A 6 5.00 4.52 -19.14
C LEU A 6 4.65 3.55 -18.00
N ILE A 7 5.65 2.94 -17.35
CA ILE A 7 5.45 2.08 -16.16
C ILE A 7 4.88 2.89 -15.00
N VAL A 8 5.45 4.07 -14.72
CA VAL A 8 4.97 4.96 -13.64
C VAL A 8 3.52 5.38 -13.89
N LEU A 9 3.17 5.70 -15.14
CA LEU A 9 1.80 6.07 -15.51
C LEU A 9 0.81 4.92 -15.28
N ILE A 10 1.19 3.69 -15.63
CA ILE A 10 0.35 2.49 -15.39
C ILE A 10 0.16 2.25 -13.89
N VAL A 11 1.22 2.37 -13.08
CA VAL A 11 1.14 2.22 -11.62
C VAL A 11 0.22 3.28 -11.00
N LEU A 12 0.32 4.53 -11.45
CA LEU A 12 -0.57 5.61 -11.00
C LEU A 12 -2.03 5.36 -11.38
N LEU A 13 -2.28 4.86 -12.59
CA LEU A 13 -3.63 4.50 -13.03
C LEU A 13 -4.23 3.37 -12.18
N ILE A 14 -3.45 2.31 -11.88
CA ILE A 14 -3.90 1.20 -11.04
C ILE A 14 -4.10 1.65 -9.57
N GLY A 15 -3.23 2.51 -9.05
CA GLY A 15 -3.31 3.02 -7.68
C GLY A 15 -4.38 4.09 -7.45
N ALA A 16 -4.74 4.85 -8.49
CA ALA A 16 -5.80 5.85 -8.44
C ALA A 16 -7.20 5.26 -8.70
N LEU A 17 -7.26 4.04 -9.26
CA LEU A 17 -8.52 3.31 -9.34
C LEU A 17 -8.92 2.86 -7.92
N PRO A 18 -10.14 3.20 -7.43
CA PRO A 18 -10.69 2.66 -6.20
C PRO A 18 -11.16 1.21 -6.41
N SER A 19 -10.36 0.39 -7.11
CA SER A 19 -10.59 -1.02 -7.38
C SER A 19 -10.10 -1.92 -6.26
N TRP A 20 -9.40 -1.35 -5.27
CA TRP A 20 -9.17 -2.00 -4.00
C TRP A 20 -10.54 -2.20 -3.37
N PRO A 21 -11.04 -3.44 -3.26
CA PRO A 21 -12.35 -3.66 -2.70
C PRO A 21 -12.27 -3.19 -1.25
N TYR A 22 -12.91 -2.05 -0.97
CA TYR A 22 -13.35 -1.71 0.38
C TYR A 22 -14.19 -2.89 0.82
N SER A 23 -13.56 -3.79 1.57
CA SER A 23 -14.16 -5.08 1.79
C SER A 23 -15.29 -4.81 2.77
N ARG A 24 -16.53 -5.04 2.33
CA ARG A 24 -17.76 -4.88 3.12
C ARG A 24 -17.86 -5.91 4.27
N GLY A 25 -16.72 -6.31 4.81
CA GLY A 25 -16.49 -7.13 5.99
C GLY A 25 -15.42 -6.55 6.93
N TRP A 26 -14.94 -5.32 6.70
CA TRP A 26 -14.06 -4.59 7.64
C TRP A 26 -14.89 -3.95 8.76
N GLY A 27 -15.69 -4.77 9.44
CA GLY A 27 -15.98 -4.49 10.84
C GLY A 27 -14.66 -4.34 11.62
N PRO A 28 -14.68 -3.66 12.78
CA PRO A 28 -13.48 -3.38 13.55
C PRO A 28 -12.75 -4.69 13.93
N TYR A 29 -11.53 -4.86 13.37
CA TYR A 29 -10.50 -5.93 13.55
C TYR A 29 -10.54 -7.17 12.62
N PRO A 30 -9.37 -7.77 12.25
CA PRO A 30 -7.97 -7.37 12.45
C PRO A 30 -7.17 -7.14 11.14
N SER A 31 -7.79 -7.09 9.96
CA SER A 31 -7.08 -6.88 8.69
C SER A 31 -6.51 -5.47 8.52
N GLY A 32 -7.08 -4.46 9.19
CA GLY A 32 -6.47 -3.13 9.31
C GLY A 32 -5.28 -3.07 10.24
N GLY A 33 -5.22 -3.98 11.21
CA GLY A 33 -4.06 -4.15 12.08
C GLY A 33 -2.84 -4.59 11.28
N LEU A 34 -3.00 -5.51 10.32
CA LEU A 34 -1.89 -5.97 9.48
C LEU A 34 -1.29 -4.85 8.62
N GLY A 35 -2.13 -3.99 8.01
CA GLY A 35 -1.63 -2.83 7.25
C GLY A 35 -0.83 -1.86 8.13
N ILE A 36 -1.31 -1.61 9.35
CA ILE A 36 -0.62 -0.77 10.33
C ILE A 36 0.69 -1.42 10.80
N ILE A 37 0.68 -2.73 11.06
CA ILE A 37 1.88 -3.49 11.47
C ILE A 37 2.95 -3.42 10.37
N VAL A 38 2.57 -3.64 9.11
CA VAL A 38 3.50 -3.53 7.97
C VAL A 38 4.07 -2.11 7.87
N LEU A 39 3.25 -1.09 8.07
CA LEU A 39 3.70 0.31 8.08
C LEU A 39 4.71 0.59 9.21
N ILE A 40 4.45 0.07 10.42
CA ILE A 40 5.36 0.21 11.57
C ILE A 40 6.71 -0.47 11.27
N VAL A 41 6.70 -1.69 10.73
CA VAL A 41 7.93 -2.41 10.37
C VAL A 41 8.75 -1.64 9.34
N ILE A 42 8.11 -1.06 8.32
CA ILE A 42 8.78 -0.25 7.31
C ILE A 42 9.44 0.98 7.95
N VAL A 43 8.74 1.69 8.85
CA VAL A 43 9.32 2.85 9.55
C VAL A 43 10.52 2.46 10.40
N LEU A 44 10.43 1.36 11.14
CA LEU A 44 11.52 0.87 11.96
C LEU A 44 12.75 0.45 11.13
N LEU A 45 12.53 -0.19 9.98
CA LEU A 45 13.58 -0.57 9.05
C LEU A 45 14.26 0.67 8.43
N LEU A 46 13.50 1.70 8.08
CA LEU A 46 14.04 2.97 7.58
C LEU A 46 14.83 3.76 8.64
N MET A 47 14.43 3.65 9.92
CA MET A 47 15.18 4.24 11.04
C MET A 47 16.39 3.39 11.47
N GLY A 48 16.64 2.22 10.85
CA GLY A 48 17.72 1.30 11.23
C GLY A 48 17.58 0.77 12.66
N ARG A 49 16.35 0.67 13.16
CA ARG A 49 16.03 0.18 14.52
C ARG A 49 15.77 -1.33 14.54
N ILE A 50 15.87 -1.98 13.37
CA ILE A 50 15.83 -3.41 13.09
C ILE A 50 16.95 -3.66 12.08
#